data_AF-A0AB33KCV0-F1
#
_entry.id   AF-A0AB33KCV0-F1
#
_cell.length_a   1.000
_cell.length_b   1.000
_cell.length_c   1.000
_cell.angle_alpha   90.00
_cell.angle_beta   90.00
_cell.angle_gamma   90.00
#
_symmetry.space_group_name_H-M   'P 1'
#
loop_
_entity.id
_entity.type
_entity.pdbx_description
1 polymer ?
#
loop_
_entity_poly.entity_id
_entity_poly.type
_entity_poly.pdbx_seq_one_letter_code
_entity_poly.pdbx_strand_id
1 'polypeptide(L)'
;MSRSPEPPTTALRPAVFLDRDGTLTEPREYPGKPADLVLNPGVGPRLRALRDAGFLLVVVTNQSGVARGYFDVSDLDAMHAHLRSELAEFGVRLDGIYFCPHHSDGKIPHLAVRCDCRKPEPGMLLTAAAELGIDLGRSWMIGDARSDVLAGEAAGCTSLLVDNEPERLRRQVDLSGRPLTTSEALDRIRATVAGPPRATPEHRTDRRDALVRRLSDGREIRFYADPGSAHRPGTDPRRLAPFESRSELRWDPLLRDWVIMAPNRRTRSGDTAETCPLCPGGDAGQSEIPAFGYDVAVFENRYPALTDVPGTVPHAPGALTRAPAPGRCEVIAYSSDHEARLSDLPVERVRTVLEAMADRTAALNAMDGIRQVVCFENHGAQVGASLAHPHGQVYGYPFLPGRFARMREVALGAPRRGEGCPVCTLVRRELALDERLVGRTDHWAAVVPFAARWPYEVHVYPRRHVNELAALTDGEMAELAHLYRTVLGCFAKVAEEPLPYLATWVQAPAGQGREDVTHLHVQILSDRMSPTRTKKPAAGELGAGAFVSEADPEAMAKALASVAGPSELATTSWRNT
;
A
#
# COMPACT_ATOMS: atom_id res chain seq x y z
N MET A 1 -47.51 22.28 -9.38
CA MET A 1 -46.19 22.80 -9.01
C MET A 1 -45.17 21.72 -9.31
N SER A 2 -44.50 21.83 -10.46
CA SER A 2 -43.51 20.87 -10.94
C SER A 2 -42.25 20.96 -10.07
N ARG A 3 -41.79 19.84 -9.51
CA ARG A 3 -40.43 19.75 -8.97
C ARG A 3 -39.46 19.73 -10.16
N SER A 4 -38.56 20.71 -10.21
CA SER A 4 -37.45 20.70 -11.16
C SER A 4 -36.56 19.48 -10.90
N PRO A 5 -36.03 18.81 -11.94
CA PRO A 5 -35.07 17.73 -11.76
C PRO A 5 -33.74 18.30 -11.27
N GLU A 6 -33.12 17.66 -10.28
CA GLU A 6 -31.72 17.92 -9.89
C GLU A 6 -30.79 17.67 -11.09
N PRO A 7 -29.74 18.49 -11.28
CA PRO A 7 -28.79 18.27 -12.35
C PRO A 7 -28.00 16.97 -12.09
N PRO A 8 -27.65 16.21 -13.14
CA PRO A 8 -26.85 15.00 -13.00
C PRO A 8 -25.46 15.37 -12.45
N THR A 9 -25.05 14.72 -11.35
CA THR A 9 -23.68 14.77 -10.85
C THR A 9 -22.76 14.12 -11.89
N THR A 10 -22.09 14.94 -12.70
CA THR A 10 -21.04 14.47 -13.62
C THR A 10 -19.91 13.87 -12.81
N ALA A 11 -19.67 12.56 -12.97
CA ALA A 11 -18.56 11.86 -12.33
C ALA A 11 -17.22 12.51 -12.72
N LEU A 12 -16.35 12.76 -11.74
CA LEU A 12 -15.02 13.35 -11.94
C LEU A 12 -14.14 12.41 -12.78
N ARG A 13 -13.33 12.97 -13.68
CA ARG A 13 -12.46 12.23 -14.62
C ARG A 13 -10.97 12.41 -14.29
N PRO A 14 -10.11 11.40 -14.46
CA PRO A 14 -8.68 11.57 -14.28
C PRO A 14 -8.07 12.42 -15.41
N ALA A 15 -6.97 13.12 -15.12
CA ALA A 15 -6.25 13.93 -16.09
C ALA A 15 -4.74 13.65 -16.08
N VAL A 16 -4.09 13.94 -17.21
CA VAL A 16 -2.64 14.09 -17.31
C VAL A 16 -2.34 15.56 -17.55
N PHE A 17 -1.79 16.21 -16.54
CA PHE A 17 -1.24 17.55 -16.58
C PHE A 17 0.18 17.50 -17.14
N LEU A 18 0.46 18.35 -18.13
CA LEU A 18 1.73 18.40 -18.84
C LEU A 18 2.29 19.81 -18.74
N ASP A 19 3.55 19.95 -18.33
CA ASP A 19 4.26 21.18 -18.68
C ASP A 19 4.46 21.26 -20.21
N ARG A 20 4.60 22.49 -20.73
CA ARG A 20 4.82 22.74 -22.14
C ARG A 20 6.30 22.60 -22.50
N ASP A 21 7.15 23.46 -21.95
CA ASP A 21 8.49 23.74 -22.44
C ASP A 21 9.49 22.76 -21.81
N GLY A 22 10.13 21.89 -22.61
CA GLY A 22 11.01 20.83 -22.09
C GLY A 22 10.29 19.53 -21.72
N THR A 23 8.95 19.55 -21.71
CA THR A 23 8.11 18.36 -21.47
C THR A 23 7.31 17.97 -22.71
N LEU A 24 6.32 18.76 -23.12
CA LEU A 24 5.53 18.49 -24.32
C LEU A 24 6.31 18.87 -25.59
N THR A 25 7.00 20.00 -25.55
CA THR A 25 7.85 20.52 -26.62
C THR A 25 9.32 20.52 -26.23
N GLU A 26 10.21 20.61 -27.22
CA GLU A 26 11.64 20.82 -27.00
C GLU A 26 11.87 22.07 -26.11
N PRO A 27 12.88 22.05 -25.22
CA PRO A 27 13.15 23.18 -24.35
C PRO A 27 13.70 24.36 -25.16
N ARG A 28 13.04 25.50 -25.03
CA ARG A 28 13.47 26.78 -25.62
C ARG A 28 13.48 27.84 -24.51
N GLU A 29 14.47 28.71 -24.51
CA GLU A 29 14.47 29.85 -23.60
C GLU A 29 13.54 30.93 -24.18
N TYR A 30 12.33 31.06 -23.61
CA TYR A 30 11.29 32.00 -24.04
C TYR A 30 10.86 31.84 -25.50
N PRO A 31 10.26 30.70 -25.90
CA PRO A 31 9.66 30.59 -27.23
C PRO A 31 8.59 31.67 -27.38
N GLY A 32 8.66 32.40 -28.49
CA GLY A 32 7.81 33.57 -28.75
C GLY A 32 7.02 33.46 -30.04
N LYS A 33 7.26 32.41 -30.84
CA LYS A 33 6.57 32.18 -32.11
C LYS A 33 6.10 30.73 -32.23
N PRO A 34 5.00 30.47 -32.96
CA PRO A 34 4.50 29.11 -33.21
C PRO A 34 5.58 28.10 -33.61
N ALA A 35 6.44 28.46 -34.58
CA ALA A 35 7.49 27.57 -35.10
C ALA A 35 8.55 27.15 -34.05
N ASP A 36 8.59 27.78 -32.88
CA ASP A 36 9.48 27.41 -31.79
C ASP A 36 8.96 26.18 -31.01
N LEU A 37 7.67 25.84 -31.14
CA LEU A 37 7.01 24.75 -30.42
C LEU A 37 7.09 23.42 -31.17
N VAL A 38 8.28 22.81 -31.16
CA VAL A 38 8.49 21.48 -31.72
C VAL A 38 8.12 20.41 -30.69
N LEU A 39 7.19 19.50 -31.02
CA LEU A 39 6.80 18.41 -30.11
C LEU A 39 7.95 17.43 -29.87
N ASN A 40 8.12 16.99 -28.61
CA ASN A 40 9.10 15.95 -28.30
C ASN A 40 8.74 14.63 -29.01
N PRO A 41 9.74 13.84 -29.46
CA PRO A 41 9.51 12.64 -30.25
C PRO A 41 8.59 11.62 -29.55
N GLY A 42 7.59 11.13 -30.29
CA GLY A 42 6.71 10.03 -29.86
C GLY A 42 5.60 10.41 -28.87
N VAL A 43 5.45 11.70 -28.52
CA VAL A 43 4.45 12.16 -27.56
C VAL A 43 3.02 12.09 -28.12
N GLY A 44 2.81 12.51 -29.38
CA GLY A 44 1.47 12.55 -30.01
C GLY A 44 0.68 11.23 -29.92
N PRO A 45 1.21 10.10 -30.44
CA PRO A 45 0.51 8.80 -30.37
C PRO A 45 0.22 8.31 -28.94
N ARG A 46 1.09 8.64 -27.98
CA ARG A 46 0.94 8.24 -26.57
C ARG A 46 -0.12 9.05 -25.85
N LEU A 47 -0.17 10.36 -26.11
CA LEU A 47 -1.26 11.21 -25.62
C LEU A 47 -2.61 10.73 -26.16
N ARG A 48 -2.67 10.33 -27.43
CA ARG A 48 -3.90 9.74 -27.99
C ARG A 48 -4.32 8.49 -27.22
N ALA A 49 -3.38 7.58 -26.97
CA ALA A 49 -3.68 6.35 -26.24
C ALA A 49 -4.19 6.62 -24.80
N LEU A 50 -3.68 7.64 -24.11
CA LEU A 50 -4.15 8.02 -22.78
C LEU A 50 -5.56 8.64 -22.81
N ARG A 51 -5.84 9.48 -23.81
CA ARG A 51 -7.19 10.01 -23.98
C ARG A 51 -8.19 8.91 -24.31
N ASP A 52 -7.81 7.98 -25.19
CA ASP A 52 -8.65 6.82 -25.52
C ASP A 52 -8.87 5.91 -24.29
N ALA A 53 -7.98 5.98 -23.30
CA ALA A 53 -8.12 5.34 -21.99
C ALA A 53 -8.90 6.19 -20.95
N GLY A 54 -9.51 7.31 -21.35
CA GLY A 54 -10.41 8.11 -20.53
C GLY A 54 -9.75 9.26 -19.76
N PHE A 55 -8.48 9.57 -20.02
CA PHE A 55 -7.82 10.73 -19.42
C PHE A 55 -8.18 12.04 -20.13
N LEU A 56 -8.36 13.09 -19.33
CA LEU A 56 -8.27 14.46 -19.82
C LEU A 56 -6.81 14.86 -20.01
N LEU A 57 -6.52 15.61 -21.06
CA LEU A 57 -5.16 16.10 -21.36
C LEU A 57 -5.12 17.61 -21.16
N VAL A 58 -4.33 18.06 -20.18
CA VAL A 58 -4.30 19.47 -19.78
C VAL A 58 -2.87 19.97 -19.77
N VAL A 59 -2.62 21.10 -20.41
CA VAL A 59 -1.32 21.78 -20.34
C VAL A 59 -1.34 22.80 -19.19
N VAL A 60 -0.32 22.80 -18.34
CA VAL A 60 -0.14 23.77 -17.26
C VAL A 60 1.28 24.34 -17.34
N THR A 61 1.46 25.64 -17.59
CA THR A 61 2.79 26.19 -17.93
C THR A 61 3.10 27.57 -17.33
N ASN A 62 4.36 27.77 -16.91
CA ASN A 62 4.85 29.04 -16.37
C ASN A 62 5.35 29.97 -17.50
N GLN A 63 4.56 30.96 -17.92
CA GLN A 63 4.86 31.83 -19.08
C GLN A 63 5.33 33.22 -18.66
N SER A 64 6.51 33.26 -18.02
CA SER A 64 7.05 34.47 -17.44
C SER A 64 7.60 35.50 -18.46
N GLY A 65 7.68 35.11 -19.75
CA GLY A 65 8.02 35.98 -20.86
C GLY A 65 7.02 37.12 -21.04
N VAL A 66 5.76 36.90 -20.68
CA VAL A 66 4.71 37.94 -20.70
C VAL A 66 5.03 39.03 -19.68
N ALA A 67 5.22 38.70 -18.39
CA ALA A 67 5.62 39.67 -17.38
C ALA A 67 6.95 40.38 -17.69
N ARG A 68 7.86 39.73 -18.43
CA ARG A 68 9.16 40.29 -18.85
C ARG A 68 9.07 41.19 -20.10
N GLY A 69 7.94 41.19 -20.80
CA GLY A 69 7.71 41.96 -22.02
C GLY A 69 8.42 41.40 -23.25
N TYR A 70 8.68 40.09 -23.31
CA TYR A 70 9.29 39.44 -24.47
C TYR A 70 8.28 39.12 -25.57
N PHE A 71 7.04 38.84 -25.19
CA PHE A 71 5.88 38.61 -26.05
C PHE A 71 4.62 38.92 -25.25
N ASP A 72 3.50 39.14 -25.93
CA ASP A 72 2.22 39.41 -25.28
C ASP A 72 1.29 38.18 -25.21
N VAL A 73 0.08 38.37 -24.70
CA VAL A 73 -0.91 37.29 -24.58
C VAL A 73 -1.40 36.82 -25.95
N SER A 74 -1.47 37.71 -26.94
CA SER A 74 -1.90 37.36 -28.30
C SER A 74 -0.88 36.48 -29.01
N ASP A 75 0.42 36.73 -28.80
CA ASP A 75 1.50 35.85 -29.24
C ASP A 75 1.39 34.47 -28.58
N LEU A 76 1.06 34.43 -27.29
CA LEU A 76 0.87 33.20 -26.53
C LEU A 76 -0.36 32.40 -27.01
N ASP A 77 -1.45 33.08 -27.35
CA ASP A 77 -2.63 32.44 -27.93
C ASP A 77 -2.33 31.85 -29.32
N ALA A 78 -1.54 32.54 -30.15
CA ALA A 78 -1.08 32.00 -31.42
C ALA A 78 -0.22 30.74 -31.23
N MET A 79 0.66 30.74 -30.21
CA MET A 79 1.43 29.56 -29.83
C MET A 79 0.54 28.41 -29.35
N HIS A 80 -0.47 28.67 -28.52
CA HIS A 80 -1.43 27.66 -28.07
C HIS A 80 -2.26 27.07 -29.22
N ALA A 81 -2.68 27.91 -30.17
CA ALA A 81 -3.40 27.48 -31.37
C ALA A 81 -2.53 26.55 -32.23
N HIS A 82 -1.26 26.89 -32.41
CA HIS A 82 -0.32 26.04 -33.14
C HIS A 82 -0.08 24.71 -32.42
N LEU A 83 0.17 24.71 -31.11
CA LEU A 83 0.34 23.47 -30.32
C LEU A 83 -0.89 22.55 -30.44
N ARG A 84 -2.10 23.12 -30.42
CA ARG A 84 -3.34 22.36 -30.65
C ARG A 84 -3.38 21.76 -32.06
N SER A 85 -2.94 22.51 -33.07
CA SER A 85 -2.87 22.03 -34.46
C SER A 85 -1.91 20.86 -34.61
N GLU A 86 -0.69 20.97 -34.08
CA GLU A 86 0.32 19.90 -34.12
C GLU A 86 -0.19 18.61 -33.46
N LEU A 87 -0.83 18.73 -32.29
CA LEU A 87 -1.42 17.58 -31.61
C LEU A 87 -2.63 16.99 -32.35
N ALA A 88 -3.41 17.83 -33.05
CA ALA A 88 -4.55 17.39 -33.83
C ALA A 88 -4.17 16.50 -35.01
N GLU A 89 -2.95 16.62 -35.55
CA GLU A 89 -2.43 15.71 -36.59
C GLU A 89 -2.34 14.25 -36.11
N PHE A 90 -2.05 14.05 -34.82
CA PHE A 90 -2.09 12.74 -34.17
C PHE A 90 -3.52 12.36 -33.73
N GLY A 91 -4.49 13.22 -34.02
CA GLY A 91 -5.85 13.16 -33.53
C GLY A 91 -5.91 13.28 -32.01
N VAL A 92 -5.05 14.08 -31.38
CA VAL A 92 -5.07 14.45 -29.96
C VAL A 92 -5.80 15.78 -29.79
N ARG A 93 -6.63 15.91 -28.75
CA ARG A 93 -7.29 17.16 -28.38
C ARG A 93 -6.98 17.46 -26.93
N LEU A 94 -6.50 18.66 -26.65
CA LEU A 94 -6.31 19.16 -25.29
C LEU A 94 -7.63 19.66 -24.72
N ASP A 95 -7.94 19.23 -23.51
CA ASP A 95 -9.14 19.64 -22.76
C ASP A 95 -8.95 21.00 -22.08
N GLY A 96 -7.71 21.43 -21.84
CA GLY A 96 -7.41 22.77 -21.36
C GLY A 96 -5.94 23.15 -21.50
N ILE A 97 -5.67 24.46 -21.59
CA ILE A 97 -4.33 25.03 -21.49
C ILE A 97 -4.42 26.15 -20.46
N TYR A 98 -3.70 26.00 -19.36
CA TYR A 98 -3.63 26.96 -18.28
C TYR A 98 -2.20 27.46 -18.19
N PHE A 99 -2.04 28.77 -18.07
CA PHE A 99 -0.72 29.38 -18.00
C PHE A 99 -0.67 30.47 -16.94
N CYS A 100 0.49 30.66 -16.36
CA CYS A 100 0.73 31.72 -15.40
C CYS A 100 1.65 32.79 -16.03
N PRO A 101 1.16 34.01 -16.31
CA PRO A 101 1.94 35.07 -16.93
C PRO A 101 2.86 35.81 -15.94
N HIS A 102 2.68 35.58 -14.63
CA HIS A 102 3.27 36.36 -13.55
C HIS A 102 4.73 35.98 -13.24
N HIS A 103 5.49 36.97 -12.77
CA HIS A 103 6.82 36.79 -12.18
C HIS A 103 7.21 38.01 -11.36
N SER A 104 7.71 37.85 -10.12
CA SER A 104 8.05 38.97 -9.22
C SER A 104 8.99 40.00 -9.86
N ASP A 105 9.96 39.52 -10.64
CA ASP A 105 10.97 40.38 -11.29
C ASP A 105 10.55 40.82 -12.71
N GLY A 106 9.24 40.83 -12.99
CA GLY A 106 8.68 41.27 -14.28
C GLY A 106 8.85 42.76 -14.53
N LYS A 107 8.87 43.17 -15.81
CA LYS A 107 8.90 44.57 -16.23
C LYS A 107 7.50 45.19 -16.29
N ILE A 108 6.47 44.37 -16.44
CA ILE A 108 5.07 44.82 -16.54
C ILE A 108 4.47 44.88 -15.12
N PRO A 109 4.15 46.06 -14.56
CA PRO A 109 3.83 46.21 -13.13
C PRO A 109 2.68 45.34 -12.61
N HIS A 110 1.59 45.20 -13.39
CA HIS A 110 0.45 44.39 -12.97
C HIS A 110 0.70 42.87 -13.06
N LEU A 111 1.76 42.45 -13.78
CA LEU A 111 2.18 41.05 -13.85
C LEU A 111 3.38 40.73 -12.94
N ALA A 112 4.03 41.77 -12.40
CA ALA A 112 5.20 41.70 -11.54
C ALA A 112 4.83 41.39 -10.09
N VAL A 113 4.09 40.29 -9.87
CA VAL A 113 3.48 39.94 -8.58
C VAL A 113 3.84 38.51 -8.16
N ARG A 114 3.71 38.23 -6.86
CA ARG A 114 3.58 36.85 -6.36
C ARG A 114 2.14 36.40 -6.55
N CYS A 115 1.94 35.15 -6.93
CA CYS A 115 0.62 34.60 -7.22
C CYS A 115 0.59 33.09 -6.92
N ASP A 116 -0.62 32.59 -6.75
CA ASP A 116 -0.84 31.17 -6.44
C ASP A 116 -0.93 30.31 -7.71
N CYS A 117 -0.90 30.92 -8.91
CA CYS A 117 -0.88 30.16 -10.17
C CYS A 117 0.49 29.63 -10.57
N ARG A 118 1.57 30.33 -10.18
CA ARG A 118 2.89 30.03 -10.71
C ARG A 118 3.43 28.79 -10.01
N LYS A 119 3.69 27.72 -10.78
CA LYS A 119 4.37 26.51 -10.24
C LYS A 119 5.68 26.95 -9.56
N PRO A 120 5.94 26.56 -8.30
CA PRO A 120 5.45 25.36 -7.61
C PRO A 120 4.07 25.46 -6.94
N GLU A 121 3.39 26.61 -6.96
CA GLU A 121 2.04 26.69 -6.42
C GLU A 121 1.03 25.93 -7.31
N PRO A 122 0.01 25.26 -6.72
CA PRO A 122 -0.88 24.35 -7.45
C PRO A 122 -2.02 25.03 -8.20
N GLY A 123 -2.12 26.38 -8.18
CA GLY A 123 -3.32 27.10 -8.58
C GLY A 123 -3.82 26.81 -10.01
N MET A 124 -2.92 26.60 -10.98
CA MET A 124 -3.33 26.21 -12.34
C MET A 124 -3.99 24.83 -12.38
N LEU A 125 -3.47 23.85 -11.64
CA LEU A 125 -4.02 22.49 -11.60
C LEU A 125 -5.37 22.48 -10.87
N LEU A 126 -5.49 23.23 -9.77
CA LEU A 126 -6.74 23.36 -9.02
C LEU A 126 -7.84 24.05 -9.84
N THR A 127 -7.49 25.10 -10.59
CA THR A 127 -8.41 25.79 -11.49
C THR A 127 -8.90 24.84 -12.57
N ALA A 128 -7.97 24.15 -13.23
CA ALA A 128 -8.31 23.16 -14.25
C ALA A 128 -9.22 22.05 -13.72
N ALA A 129 -8.98 21.59 -12.49
CA ALA A 129 -9.78 20.55 -11.88
C ALA A 129 -11.21 20.99 -11.58
N ALA A 130 -11.39 22.22 -11.11
CA ALA A 130 -12.70 22.79 -10.89
C ALA A 130 -13.48 22.99 -12.21
N GLU A 131 -12.82 23.51 -13.25
CA GLU A 131 -13.47 23.81 -14.54
C GLU A 131 -13.79 22.57 -15.37
N LEU A 132 -12.93 21.54 -15.33
CA LEU A 132 -13.05 20.36 -16.19
C LEU A 132 -13.63 19.13 -15.47
N GLY A 133 -13.91 19.24 -14.17
CA GLY A 133 -14.39 18.14 -13.33
C GLY A 133 -13.35 17.03 -13.18
N ILE A 134 -12.12 17.39 -12.77
CA ILE A 134 -10.99 16.45 -12.68
C ILE A 134 -10.90 15.84 -11.28
N ASP A 135 -10.66 14.53 -11.22
CA ASP A 135 -10.22 13.83 -10.02
C ASP A 135 -8.69 13.91 -9.88
N LEU A 136 -8.21 14.87 -9.08
CA LEU A 136 -6.78 15.10 -8.85
C LEU A 136 -6.07 13.86 -8.26
N GLY A 137 -6.73 13.08 -7.42
CA GLY A 137 -6.15 11.89 -6.79
C GLY A 137 -5.89 10.73 -7.76
N ARG A 138 -6.54 10.75 -8.93
CA ARG A 138 -6.33 9.82 -10.05
C ARG A 138 -5.58 10.46 -11.22
N SER A 139 -5.05 11.67 -11.02
CA SER A 139 -4.38 12.46 -12.05
C SER A 139 -2.86 12.48 -11.89
N TRP A 140 -2.19 12.83 -12.99
CA TRP A 140 -0.73 12.87 -13.09
C TRP A 140 -0.23 14.25 -13.47
N MET A 141 0.92 14.68 -12.94
CA MET A 141 1.66 15.86 -13.41
C MET A 141 3.00 15.43 -14.00
N ILE A 142 3.28 15.79 -15.25
CA ILE A 142 4.56 15.56 -15.91
C ILE A 142 5.22 16.91 -16.17
N GLY A 143 6.48 17.07 -15.76
CA GLY A 143 7.24 18.28 -16.00
C GLY A 143 8.75 18.04 -15.98
N ASP A 144 9.52 18.98 -16.52
CA ASP A 144 10.99 18.91 -16.60
C ASP A 144 11.68 19.64 -15.43
N ALA A 145 10.92 20.38 -14.63
CA ALA A 145 11.44 21.13 -13.50
C ALA A 145 10.88 20.65 -12.16
N ARG A 146 11.67 20.88 -11.10
CA ARG A 146 11.24 20.61 -9.71
C ARG A 146 9.95 21.35 -9.35
N SER A 147 9.72 22.53 -9.92
CA SER A 147 8.48 23.29 -9.70
C SER A 147 7.23 22.53 -10.16
N ASP A 148 7.35 21.70 -11.21
CA ASP A 148 6.22 20.91 -11.72
C ASP A 148 5.84 19.80 -10.76
N VAL A 149 6.87 19.10 -10.26
CA VAL A 149 6.70 18.02 -9.29
C VAL A 149 5.99 18.53 -8.04
N LEU A 150 6.49 19.64 -7.49
CA LEU A 150 5.94 20.26 -6.28
C LEU A 150 4.49 20.74 -6.49
N ALA A 151 4.18 21.33 -7.65
CA ALA A 151 2.82 21.77 -7.95
C ALA A 151 1.85 20.58 -8.07
N GLY A 152 2.26 19.49 -8.72
CA GLY A 152 1.48 18.26 -8.82
C GLY A 152 1.21 17.63 -7.45
N GLU A 153 2.24 17.52 -6.61
CA GLU A 153 2.13 16.97 -5.25
C GLU A 153 1.21 17.83 -4.37
N ALA A 154 1.38 19.16 -4.42
CA ALA A 154 0.54 20.10 -3.69
C ALA A 154 -0.93 20.07 -4.14
N ALA A 155 -1.18 19.79 -5.42
CA ALA A 155 -2.53 19.59 -5.96
C ALA A 155 -3.12 18.20 -5.65
N GLY A 156 -2.32 17.25 -5.13
CA GLY A 156 -2.77 15.88 -4.85
C GLY A 156 -2.64 14.90 -6.03
N CYS A 157 -1.91 15.28 -7.09
CA CYS A 157 -1.58 14.40 -8.22
C CYS A 157 -0.35 13.54 -7.96
N THR A 158 -0.16 12.48 -8.77
CA THR A 158 1.13 11.79 -8.85
C THR A 158 2.04 12.51 -9.84
N SER A 159 3.25 12.90 -9.42
CA SER A 159 4.17 13.67 -10.27
C SER A 159 5.30 12.82 -10.88
N LEU A 160 5.67 13.11 -12.13
CA LEU A 160 6.80 12.52 -12.85
C LEU A 160 7.72 13.62 -13.39
N LEU A 161 9.00 13.56 -13.01
CA LEU A 161 10.05 14.42 -13.56
C LEU A 161 10.63 13.80 -14.83
N VAL A 162 10.71 14.59 -15.90
CA VAL A 162 11.26 14.18 -17.20
C VAL A 162 12.47 15.02 -17.59
N ASP A 163 13.26 14.51 -18.52
CA ASP A 163 14.31 15.22 -19.21
C ASP A 163 14.36 14.73 -20.65
N ASN A 164 14.16 15.66 -21.58
CA ASN A 164 14.26 15.38 -23.00
C ASN A 164 15.60 15.90 -23.58
N GLU A 165 16.46 16.50 -22.74
CA GLU A 165 17.82 16.95 -23.07
C GLU A 165 18.84 16.52 -22.00
N PRO A 166 19.58 15.41 -22.19
CA PRO A 166 20.44 14.76 -21.17
C PRO A 166 21.51 15.63 -20.47
N GLU A 167 21.74 16.86 -20.92
CA GLU A 167 22.74 17.80 -20.42
C GLU A 167 22.16 18.88 -19.48
N ARG A 168 20.84 19.14 -19.51
CA ARG A 168 20.23 20.25 -18.78
C ARG A 168 20.06 19.96 -17.28
N LEU A 169 19.71 18.72 -16.91
CA LEU A 169 19.58 18.31 -15.50
C LEU A 169 20.90 18.02 -14.78
N ARG A 170 22.01 17.83 -15.52
CA ARG A 170 23.35 17.55 -14.93
C ARG A 170 23.90 18.68 -14.04
N ARG A 171 23.28 19.86 -14.05
CA ARG A 171 23.71 21.03 -13.27
C ARG A 171 22.87 21.32 -12.02
N GLN A 172 21.74 20.64 -11.80
CA GLN A 172 20.81 21.01 -10.73
C GLN A 172 20.55 19.92 -9.68
N VAL A 173 20.83 18.65 -9.97
CA VAL A 173 20.61 17.54 -9.02
C VAL A 173 21.67 16.45 -9.23
N ASP A 174 22.30 15.96 -8.15
CA ASP A 174 23.16 14.78 -8.18
C ASP A 174 22.32 13.52 -8.47
N LEU A 175 22.15 13.20 -9.76
CA LEU A 175 21.37 12.05 -10.25
C LEU A 175 22.28 11.02 -10.89
N SER A 176 22.40 9.85 -10.28
CA SER A 176 23.07 8.72 -10.90
C SER A 176 22.08 7.95 -11.81
N GLY A 177 21.84 8.42 -13.04
CA GLY A 177 21.09 7.70 -14.09
C GLY A 177 20.61 8.57 -15.26
N ARG A 178 20.19 7.98 -16.40
CA ARG A 178 19.56 8.73 -17.50
C ARG A 178 18.13 9.10 -17.10
N PRO A 179 17.76 10.39 -17.14
CA PRO A 179 16.39 10.83 -16.85
C PRO A 179 15.37 10.34 -17.90
N LEU A 180 14.09 10.23 -17.49
CA LEU A 180 12.99 9.74 -18.33
C LEU A 180 12.64 10.77 -19.41
N THR A 181 12.42 10.34 -20.64
CA THR A 181 11.77 11.18 -21.66
C THR A 181 10.28 11.30 -21.39
N THR A 182 9.62 12.30 -21.97
CA THR A 182 8.15 12.45 -21.89
C THR A 182 7.43 11.23 -22.44
N SER A 183 7.93 10.64 -23.53
CA SER A 183 7.36 9.42 -24.10
C SER A 183 7.39 8.24 -23.11
N GLU A 184 8.49 8.06 -22.38
CA GLU A 184 8.60 7.01 -21.36
C GLU A 184 7.67 7.27 -20.16
N ALA A 185 7.50 8.54 -19.76
CA ALA A 185 6.54 8.91 -18.72
C ALA A 185 5.09 8.60 -19.12
N LEU A 186 4.71 8.93 -20.36
CA LEU A 186 3.37 8.64 -20.88
C LEU A 186 3.10 7.14 -21.01
N ASP A 187 4.09 6.36 -21.45
CA ASP A 187 3.98 4.89 -21.50
C ASP A 187 3.81 4.30 -20.09
N ARG A 188 4.52 4.85 -19.10
CA ARG A 188 4.36 4.45 -17.70
C ARG A 188 2.95 4.72 -17.18
N ILE A 189 2.41 5.92 -17.43
CA ILE A 189 1.02 6.24 -17.04
C ILE A 189 0.06 5.27 -17.74
N ARG A 190 0.24 5.02 -19.03
CA ARG A 190 -0.61 4.08 -19.78
C ARG A 190 -0.51 2.67 -19.20
N ALA A 191 0.67 2.20 -18.80
CA ALA A 191 0.86 0.91 -18.18
C ALA A 191 0.11 0.78 -16.84
N THR A 192 0.04 1.87 -16.05
CA THR A 192 -0.77 1.87 -14.81
C THR A 192 -2.28 1.75 -15.07
N VAL A 193 -2.73 2.01 -16.30
CA VAL A 193 -4.14 2.01 -16.71
C VAL A 193 -4.49 0.74 -17.48
N ALA A 194 -3.56 0.23 -18.29
CA ALA A 194 -3.69 -1.01 -19.05
C ALA A 194 -3.43 -2.26 -18.19
N GLY A 195 -2.73 -2.11 -17.06
CA GLY A 195 -2.13 -3.22 -16.31
C GLY A 195 -1.01 -3.92 -17.12
N PRO A 196 -0.11 -4.66 -16.47
CA PRO A 196 0.74 -5.62 -17.19
C PRO A 196 -0.14 -6.63 -17.96
N PRO A 197 0.36 -7.31 -19.01
CA PRO A 197 -0.39 -8.39 -19.62
C PRO A 197 -0.78 -9.36 -18.51
N ARG A 198 -2.08 -9.44 -18.26
CA ARG A 198 -2.64 -10.47 -17.39
C ARG A 198 -2.23 -11.78 -18.04
N ALA A 199 -1.29 -12.50 -17.43
CA ALA A 199 -1.56 -13.92 -17.26
C ALA A 199 -2.94 -13.95 -16.63
N THR A 200 -3.94 -14.43 -17.37
CA THR A 200 -5.27 -14.69 -16.84
C THR A 200 -5.01 -15.44 -15.54
N PRO A 201 -5.27 -14.84 -14.35
CA PRO A 201 -5.21 -15.63 -13.16
C PRO A 201 -6.29 -16.67 -13.40
N GLU A 202 -5.93 -17.95 -13.40
CA GLU A 202 -6.89 -18.95 -12.98
C GLU A 202 -7.35 -18.47 -11.60
N HIS A 203 -8.49 -17.77 -11.58
CA HIS A 203 -9.12 -17.35 -10.34
C HIS A 203 -9.27 -18.62 -9.53
N ARG A 204 -8.86 -18.58 -8.25
CA ARG A 204 -9.06 -19.69 -7.31
C ARG A 204 -10.49 -20.17 -7.46
N THR A 205 -10.69 -21.32 -8.11
CA THR A 205 -12.02 -21.85 -8.45
C THR A 205 -12.73 -22.41 -7.22
N ASP A 206 -12.00 -22.58 -6.12
CA ASP A 206 -12.47 -23.07 -4.82
C ASP A 206 -12.21 -22.02 -3.73
N ARG A 207 -12.85 -20.84 -3.84
CA ARG A 207 -13.04 -19.99 -2.65
C ARG A 207 -14.14 -20.65 -1.83
N ARG A 208 -13.75 -21.36 -0.76
CA ARG A 208 -14.71 -21.94 0.18
C ARG A 208 -15.57 -20.84 0.76
N ASP A 209 -16.88 -20.97 0.60
CA ASP A 209 -17.83 -20.01 1.13
C ASP A 209 -17.77 -20.00 2.66
N ALA A 210 -17.49 -18.83 3.24
CA ALA A 210 -17.53 -18.65 4.68
C ALA A 210 -18.99 -18.61 5.15
N LEU A 211 -19.29 -19.29 6.25
CA LEU A 211 -20.58 -19.17 6.90
C LEU A 211 -20.66 -17.84 7.67
N VAL A 212 -21.50 -16.92 7.21
CA VAL A 212 -21.69 -15.61 7.86
C VAL A 212 -22.88 -15.67 8.84
N ARG A 213 -22.69 -15.10 10.03
CA ARG A 213 -23.70 -14.92 11.09
C ARG A 213 -23.57 -13.53 11.73
N ARG A 214 -24.56 -13.16 12.53
CA ARG A 214 -24.54 -11.94 13.36
C ARG A 214 -24.50 -12.35 14.84
N LEU A 215 -23.62 -11.69 15.59
CA LEU A 215 -23.59 -11.74 17.05
C LEU A 215 -24.76 -10.93 17.63
N SER A 216 -25.03 -11.11 18.91
CA SER A 216 -26.19 -10.48 19.57
C SER A 216 -26.15 -8.95 19.62
N ASP A 217 -24.96 -8.36 19.49
CA ASP A 217 -24.72 -6.91 19.39
C ASP A 217 -24.68 -6.39 17.94
N GLY A 218 -24.99 -7.25 16.97
CA GLY A 218 -25.08 -6.91 15.55
C GLY A 218 -23.78 -7.05 14.76
N ARG A 219 -22.63 -7.29 15.42
CA ARG A 219 -21.35 -7.55 14.74
C ARG A 219 -21.41 -8.82 13.89
N GLU A 220 -20.67 -8.82 12.79
CA GLU A 220 -20.56 -9.98 11.91
C GLU A 220 -19.53 -10.98 12.44
N ILE A 221 -19.85 -12.27 12.36
CA ILE A 221 -18.90 -13.38 12.53
C ILE A 221 -18.95 -14.30 11.31
N ARG A 222 -17.78 -14.76 10.87
CA ARG A 222 -17.57 -15.64 9.73
C ARG A 222 -16.86 -16.90 10.19
N PHE A 223 -17.31 -18.06 9.70
CA PHE A 223 -16.64 -19.33 9.91
C PHE A 223 -16.07 -19.85 8.60
N TYR A 224 -14.81 -20.26 8.61
CA TYR A 224 -14.13 -20.92 7.49
C TYR A 224 -13.86 -22.36 7.91
N ALA A 225 -14.13 -23.32 7.02
CA ALA A 225 -13.97 -24.74 7.29
C ALA A 225 -12.76 -25.32 6.56
N ASP A 226 -12.11 -26.27 7.21
CA ASP A 226 -11.11 -27.15 6.59
C ASP A 226 -11.77 -28.01 5.49
N PRO A 227 -11.00 -28.56 4.53
CA PRO A 227 -11.59 -29.42 3.51
C PRO A 227 -12.22 -30.66 4.16
N GLY A 228 -13.50 -30.91 3.86
CA GLY A 228 -14.27 -32.02 4.44
C GLY A 228 -14.85 -31.75 5.84
N SER A 229 -14.54 -30.62 6.46
CA SER A 229 -15.17 -30.20 7.72
C SER A 229 -16.51 -29.49 7.48
N ALA A 230 -17.41 -29.59 8.46
CA ALA A 230 -18.68 -28.89 8.48
C ALA A 230 -18.70 -27.83 9.59
N HIS A 231 -19.32 -26.67 9.31
CA HIS A 231 -19.54 -25.64 10.31
C HIS A 231 -20.47 -26.13 11.43
N ARG A 232 -20.19 -25.75 12.68
CA ARG A 232 -21.01 -26.09 13.85
C ARG A 232 -21.45 -24.82 14.61
N PRO A 233 -22.18 -23.89 13.96
CA PRO A 233 -22.64 -22.67 14.60
C PRO A 233 -23.68 -22.96 15.69
N GLY A 234 -23.67 -22.18 16.75
CA GLY A 234 -24.71 -22.08 17.76
C GLY A 234 -25.44 -20.75 17.67
N THR A 235 -26.15 -20.40 18.73
CA THR A 235 -26.85 -19.13 18.93
C THR A 235 -26.05 -18.27 19.91
N ASP A 236 -26.01 -16.96 19.69
CA ASP A 236 -25.43 -16.03 20.67
C ASP A 236 -26.51 -15.53 21.65
N PRO A 237 -26.60 -16.07 22.89
CA PRO A 237 -27.62 -15.64 23.85
C PRO A 237 -27.21 -14.38 24.63
N ARG A 238 -26.01 -13.83 24.43
CA ARG A 238 -25.46 -12.76 25.26
C ARG A 238 -26.27 -11.49 25.09
N ARG A 239 -26.49 -10.75 26.18
CA ARG A 239 -27.12 -9.43 26.15
C ARG A 239 -26.06 -8.36 26.39
N LEU A 240 -25.48 -7.87 25.32
CA LEU A 240 -24.41 -6.87 25.37
C LEU A 240 -24.98 -5.47 25.08
N ALA A 241 -24.49 -4.48 25.82
CA ALA A 241 -24.77 -3.09 25.49
C ALA A 241 -24.04 -2.71 24.18
N PRO A 242 -24.59 -1.78 23.37
CA PRO A 242 -23.89 -1.24 22.21
C PRO A 242 -22.51 -0.68 22.62
N PHE A 243 -21.50 -0.91 21.79
CA PHE A 243 -20.17 -0.35 22.02
C PHE A 243 -20.14 1.12 21.59
N GLU A 244 -19.79 2.01 22.53
CA GLU A 244 -19.54 3.42 22.24
C GLU A 244 -18.03 3.67 22.06
N SER A 245 -17.63 3.95 20.82
CA SER A 245 -16.25 4.27 20.50
C SER A 245 -15.88 5.66 21.02
N ARG A 246 -14.75 5.73 21.74
CA ARG A 246 -14.07 7.00 22.09
C ARG A 246 -12.74 7.12 21.36
N SER A 247 -12.57 6.36 20.29
CA SER A 247 -11.34 6.32 19.50
C SER A 247 -11.28 7.52 18.57
N GLU A 248 -10.10 8.13 18.47
CA GLU A 248 -9.84 9.24 17.56
C GLU A 248 -8.44 9.12 16.96
N LEU A 249 -8.20 9.84 15.87
CA LEU A 249 -6.88 10.01 15.29
C LEU A 249 -6.31 11.38 15.66
N ARG A 250 -5.02 11.41 15.97
CA ARG A 250 -4.27 12.66 16.19
C ARG A 250 -3.07 12.70 15.24
N TRP A 251 -2.89 13.83 14.58
CA TRP A 251 -1.78 14.01 13.63
C TRP A 251 -0.49 14.41 14.35
N ASP A 252 0.59 13.69 14.10
CA ASP A 252 1.94 14.10 14.44
C ASP A 252 2.58 14.84 13.24
N PRO A 253 2.73 16.18 13.30
CA PRO A 253 3.29 16.94 12.19
C PRO A 253 4.80 16.76 12.01
N LEU A 254 5.54 16.27 13.02
CA LEU A 254 6.98 16.09 12.97
C LEU A 254 7.35 14.80 12.24
N LEU A 255 6.59 13.73 12.49
CA LEU A 255 6.79 12.43 11.84
C LEU A 255 5.89 12.22 10.62
N ARG A 256 4.93 13.14 10.40
CA ARG A 256 3.90 13.05 9.37
C ARG A 256 3.14 11.71 9.44
N ASP A 257 2.71 11.34 10.64
CA ASP A 257 2.00 10.09 10.90
C ASP A 257 0.75 10.31 11.77
N TRP A 258 -0.19 9.36 11.68
CA TRP A 258 -1.40 9.35 12.49
C TRP A 258 -1.22 8.45 13.72
N VAL A 259 -1.52 9.00 14.89
CA VAL A 259 -1.58 8.25 16.15
C VAL A 259 -3.03 7.93 16.49
N ILE A 260 -3.33 6.64 16.69
CA ILE A 260 -4.64 6.18 17.11
C ILE A 260 -4.75 6.30 18.63
N MET A 261 -5.64 7.17 19.10
CA MET A 261 -5.97 7.32 20.51
C MET A 261 -7.18 6.46 20.83
N ALA A 262 -6.98 5.28 21.43
CA ALA A 262 -8.05 4.33 21.74
C ALA A 262 -8.19 4.09 23.25
N PRO A 263 -8.76 5.04 24.02
CA PRO A 263 -8.84 4.95 25.49
C PRO A 263 -9.67 3.75 25.98
N ASN A 264 -10.64 3.29 25.17
CA ASN A 264 -11.47 2.12 25.46
C ASN A 264 -10.67 0.81 25.54
N ARG A 265 -9.41 0.78 25.07
CA ARG A 265 -8.55 -0.42 25.15
C ARG A 265 -7.91 -0.63 26.52
N ARG A 266 -8.04 0.31 27.46
CA ARG A 266 -7.48 0.18 28.82
C ARG A 266 -8.20 -0.86 29.69
N THR A 267 -9.46 -1.18 29.40
CA THR A 267 -10.30 -2.09 30.19
C THR A 267 -10.21 -3.54 29.72
N ARG A 268 -9.13 -3.93 29.04
CA ARG A 268 -8.92 -5.33 28.65
C ARG A 268 -8.48 -6.13 29.87
N SER A 269 -9.36 -6.99 30.34
CA SER A 269 -9.01 -8.08 31.25
C SER A 269 -8.18 -9.12 30.48
N GLY A 270 -7.22 -9.75 31.15
CA GLY A 270 -6.60 -10.99 30.64
C GLY A 270 -7.53 -12.17 30.90
N ASP A 271 -7.39 -13.24 30.12
CA ASP A 271 -8.35 -14.35 30.12
C ASP A 271 -7.71 -15.68 30.59
N THR A 272 -8.54 -16.53 31.19
CA THR A 272 -8.31 -17.97 31.39
C THR A 272 -9.08 -18.77 30.33
N ALA A 273 -8.83 -20.08 30.19
CA ALA A 273 -9.58 -20.93 29.26
C ALA A 273 -11.12 -20.87 29.49
N GLU A 274 -11.56 -20.75 30.75
CA GLU A 274 -12.99 -20.66 31.12
C GLU A 274 -13.63 -19.31 30.80
N THR A 275 -12.83 -18.25 30.66
CA THR A 275 -13.30 -16.89 30.35
C THR A 275 -12.90 -16.44 28.95
N CYS A 276 -12.29 -17.34 28.17
CA CYS A 276 -11.71 -17.00 26.89
C CYS A 276 -12.81 -16.66 25.86
N PRO A 277 -12.77 -15.47 25.25
CA PRO A 277 -13.73 -15.04 24.24
C PRO A 277 -13.56 -15.79 22.92
N LEU A 278 -12.48 -16.57 22.75
CA LEU A 278 -12.20 -17.33 21.55
C LEU A 278 -12.51 -18.82 21.72
N CYS A 279 -12.69 -19.35 22.94
CA CYS A 279 -13.13 -20.74 23.10
C CYS A 279 -14.53 -20.95 22.49
N PRO A 280 -14.87 -22.14 22.00
CA PRO A 280 -16.23 -22.44 21.53
C PRO A 280 -17.25 -22.23 22.66
N GLY A 281 -18.18 -21.28 22.49
CA GLY A 281 -19.18 -20.94 23.51
C GLY A 281 -20.48 -21.75 23.44
N GLY A 282 -20.71 -22.50 22.35
CA GLY A 282 -22.00 -23.11 22.05
C GLY A 282 -23.15 -22.12 22.25
N ASP A 283 -24.22 -22.58 22.91
CA ASP A 283 -25.35 -21.75 23.35
C ASP A 283 -25.20 -21.26 24.80
N ALA A 284 -24.03 -21.43 25.43
CA ALA A 284 -23.82 -21.11 26.85
C ALA A 284 -23.58 -19.61 27.10
N GLY A 285 -23.30 -18.82 26.06
CA GLY A 285 -23.14 -17.36 26.16
C GLY A 285 -21.88 -16.88 26.87
N GLN A 286 -20.84 -17.71 26.95
CA GLN A 286 -19.61 -17.40 27.69
C GLN A 286 -18.49 -16.83 26.79
N SER A 287 -18.65 -16.85 25.47
CA SER A 287 -17.59 -16.53 24.49
C SER A 287 -18.09 -15.62 23.36
N GLU A 288 -17.17 -14.97 22.63
CA GLU A 288 -17.47 -14.22 21.39
C GLU A 288 -17.82 -15.14 20.21
N ILE A 289 -17.48 -16.43 20.30
CA ILE A 289 -17.72 -17.40 19.23
C ILE A 289 -18.87 -18.33 19.64
N PRO A 290 -20.12 -18.05 19.23
CA PRO A 290 -21.28 -18.91 19.48
C PRO A 290 -21.23 -20.13 18.55
N ALA A 291 -20.33 -21.06 18.82
CA ALA A 291 -20.19 -22.30 18.06
C ALA A 291 -19.87 -23.46 19.01
N PHE A 292 -20.33 -24.66 18.68
CA PHE A 292 -19.98 -25.88 19.41
C PHE A 292 -18.56 -26.37 19.06
N GLY A 293 -18.00 -25.83 17.98
CA GLY A 293 -16.65 -26.07 17.50
C GLY A 293 -16.48 -25.33 16.16
N TYR A 294 -15.24 -24.99 15.82
CA TYR A 294 -14.94 -24.29 14.57
C TYR A 294 -13.49 -24.55 14.15
N ASP A 295 -13.23 -24.47 12.85
CA ASP A 295 -11.88 -24.57 12.32
C ASP A 295 -11.19 -23.20 12.38
N VAL A 296 -11.77 -22.20 11.71
CA VAL A 296 -11.32 -20.80 11.79
C VAL A 296 -12.55 -19.88 11.90
N ALA A 297 -12.47 -18.88 12.77
CA ALA A 297 -13.53 -17.88 12.94
C ALA A 297 -12.96 -16.46 12.83
N VAL A 298 -13.67 -15.57 12.14
CA VAL A 298 -13.31 -14.15 12.00
C VAL A 298 -14.48 -13.29 12.42
N PHE A 299 -14.25 -12.31 13.28
CA PHE A 299 -15.28 -11.37 13.72
C PHE A 299 -14.69 -10.01 14.08
N GLU A 300 -15.54 -8.98 14.08
CA GLU A 300 -15.14 -7.64 14.47
C GLU A 300 -14.76 -7.59 15.96
N ASN A 301 -13.62 -6.96 16.28
CA ASN A 301 -13.12 -6.84 17.63
C ASN A 301 -14.12 -6.06 18.50
N ARG A 302 -14.42 -6.55 19.70
CA ARG A 302 -15.33 -5.88 20.65
C ARG A 302 -14.80 -4.56 21.20
N TYR A 303 -13.48 -4.41 21.27
CA TYR A 303 -12.80 -3.20 21.72
C TYR A 303 -11.88 -2.69 20.60
N PRO A 304 -12.47 -2.25 19.47
CA PRO A 304 -11.73 -1.88 18.27
C PRO A 304 -10.96 -0.56 18.47
N ALA A 305 -9.81 -0.45 17.81
CA ALA A 305 -9.05 0.80 17.77
C ALA A 305 -9.60 1.77 16.73
N LEU A 306 -10.28 1.26 15.72
CA LEU A 306 -10.87 1.98 14.60
C LEU A 306 -12.31 1.47 14.40
N THR A 307 -13.27 2.37 14.20
CA THR A 307 -14.71 2.04 14.07
C THR A 307 -15.32 2.78 12.90
N ASP A 308 -16.55 2.46 12.49
CA ASP A 308 -17.36 3.35 11.64
C ASP A 308 -16.82 3.58 10.21
N VAL A 309 -16.65 2.50 9.43
CA VAL A 309 -16.45 2.58 7.97
C VAL A 309 -17.77 2.56 7.20
N PRO A 310 -17.92 3.32 6.09
CA PRO A 310 -16.89 4.14 5.45
C PRO A 310 -16.67 5.50 6.14
N GLY A 311 -15.47 6.07 5.98
CA GLY A 311 -15.15 7.41 6.47
C GLY A 311 -13.79 7.88 5.95
N THR A 312 -13.53 9.18 6.04
CA THR A 312 -12.31 9.81 5.52
C THR A 312 -11.52 10.52 6.60
N VAL A 313 -10.19 10.50 6.46
CA VAL A 313 -9.28 11.30 7.27
C VAL A 313 -8.73 12.47 6.45
N PRO A 314 -8.40 13.62 7.06
CA PRO A 314 -7.81 14.75 6.35
C PRO A 314 -6.53 14.36 5.60
N HIS A 315 -6.39 14.77 4.34
CA HIS A 315 -5.21 14.46 3.52
C HIS A 315 -3.99 15.33 3.86
N ALA A 316 -4.22 16.61 4.19
CA ALA A 316 -3.21 17.58 4.61
C ALA A 316 -3.60 18.18 5.98
N PRO A 317 -3.51 17.39 7.06
CA PRO A 317 -3.84 17.87 8.40
C PRO A 317 -2.87 18.99 8.83
N GLY A 318 -3.42 20.06 9.39
CA GLY A 318 -2.64 21.10 10.06
C GLY A 318 -2.06 20.63 11.40
N ALA A 319 -1.28 21.48 12.05
CA ALA A 319 -0.79 21.21 13.41
C ALA A 319 -1.97 20.96 14.37
N LEU A 320 -1.80 20.02 15.31
CA LEU A 320 -2.81 19.65 16.33
C LEU A 320 -4.15 19.14 15.75
N THR A 321 -4.15 18.60 14.53
CA THR A 321 -5.36 18.03 13.94
C THR A 321 -5.85 16.80 14.70
N ARG A 322 -7.15 16.77 14.98
CA ARG A 322 -7.90 15.61 15.48
C ARG A 322 -8.91 15.19 14.42
N ALA A 323 -9.12 13.90 14.25
CA ALA A 323 -10.11 13.37 13.31
C ALA A 323 -10.83 12.15 13.92
N PRO A 324 -12.05 11.81 13.44
CA PRO A 324 -12.63 10.49 13.68
C PRO A 324 -11.66 9.38 13.25
N ALA A 325 -11.84 8.18 13.79
CA ALA A 325 -11.00 7.01 13.49
C ALA A 325 -11.75 5.97 12.64
N PRO A 326 -12.18 6.31 11.40
CA PRO A 326 -12.89 5.38 10.53
C PRO A 326 -12.00 4.19 10.24
N GLY A 327 -12.44 2.98 10.52
CA GLY A 327 -11.70 1.78 10.13
C GLY A 327 -12.39 0.52 10.61
N ARG A 328 -11.70 -0.61 10.45
CA ARG A 328 -12.24 -1.91 10.87
C ARG A 328 -11.15 -2.75 11.52
N CYS A 329 -11.44 -3.27 12.71
CA CYS A 329 -10.53 -4.13 13.45
C CYS A 329 -11.16 -5.51 13.62
N GLU A 330 -10.61 -6.54 13.00
CA GLU A 330 -11.11 -7.90 13.09
C GLU A 330 -10.13 -8.80 13.85
N VAL A 331 -10.67 -9.81 14.52
CA VAL A 331 -9.93 -10.91 15.16
C VAL A 331 -10.14 -12.16 14.32
N ILE A 332 -9.08 -12.94 14.11
CA ILE A 332 -9.11 -14.25 13.47
C ILE A 332 -8.64 -15.31 14.47
N ALA A 333 -9.53 -16.19 14.90
CA ALA A 333 -9.22 -17.33 15.76
C ALA A 333 -8.85 -18.54 14.90
N TYR A 334 -7.68 -19.14 15.13
CA TYR A 334 -7.10 -20.15 14.25
C TYR A 334 -7.57 -21.59 14.51
N SER A 335 -8.14 -21.84 15.67
CA SER A 335 -8.63 -23.17 16.09
C SER A 335 -9.59 -23.02 17.25
N SER A 336 -10.49 -24.01 17.44
CA SER A 336 -11.26 -24.17 18.67
C SER A 336 -10.44 -24.64 19.87
N ASP A 337 -9.26 -25.20 19.62
CA ASP A 337 -8.32 -25.63 20.68
C ASP A 337 -7.59 -24.42 21.27
N HIS A 338 -7.71 -24.24 22.57
CA HIS A 338 -7.15 -23.11 23.33
C HIS A 338 -5.63 -23.17 23.43
N GLU A 339 -5.05 -24.37 23.50
CA GLU A 339 -3.62 -24.58 23.73
C GLU A 339 -2.83 -24.75 22.43
N ALA A 340 -3.52 -24.79 21.29
CA ALA A 340 -2.88 -25.00 20.00
C ALA A 340 -1.98 -23.82 19.61
N ARG A 341 -0.95 -24.12 18.82
CA ARG A 341 -0.08 -23.12 18.17
C ARG A 341 -0.21 -23.26 16.67
N LEU A 342 -0.11 -22.15 15.95
CA LEU A 342 -0.24 -22.17 14.48
C LEU A 342 0.82 -23.08 13.81
N SER A 343 2.02 -23.19 14.41
CA SER A 343 3.08 -24.13 13.98
C SER A 343 2.70 -25.61 14.12
N ASP A 344 1.81 -25.93 15.06
CA ASP A 344 1.47 -27.30 15.45
C ASP A 344 0.18 -27.78 14.75
N LEU A 345 -0.59 -26.85 14.18
CA LEU A 345 -1.79 -27.16 13.41
C LEU A 345 -1.45 -27.91 12.11
N PRO A 346 -2.37 -28.74 11.58
CA PRO A 346 -2.23 -29.32 10.25
C PRO A 346 -2.03 -28.26 9.15
N VAL A 347 -1.32 -28.59 8.08
CA VAL A 347 -1.05 -27.65 6.96
C VAL A 347 -2.36 -27.17 6.34
N GLU A 348 -3.37 -28.04 6.27
CA GLU A 348 -4.71 -27.73 5.80
C GLU A 348 -5.37 -26.63 6.64
N ARG A 349 -5.18 -26.67 7.96
CA ARG A 349 -5.68 -25.64 8.87
C ARG A 349 -4.95 -24.31 8.68
N VAL A 350 -3.62 -24.35 8.56
CA VAL A 350 -2.82 -23.15 8.28
C VAL A 350 -3.25 -22.53 6.95
N ARG A 351 -3.53 -23.35 5.94
CA ARG A 351 -4.11 -22.91 4.67
C ARG A 351 -5.47 -22.24 4.87
N THR A 352 -6.39 -22.83 5.64
CA THR A 352 -7.69 -22.20 5.97
C THR A 352 -7.52 -20.83 6.64
N VAL A 353 -6.55 -20.68 7.55
CA VAL A 353 -6.23 -19.38 8.19
C VAL A 353 -5.75 -18.35 7.16
N LEU A 354 -4.81 -18.72 6.29
CA LEU A 354 -4.28 -17.83 5.25
C LEU A 354 -5.36 -17.45 4.21
N GLU A 355 -6.24 -18.39 3.87
CA GLU A 355 -7.38 -18.14 2.99
C GLU A 355 -8.40 -17.20 3.63
N ALA A 356 -8.66 -17.32 4.94
CA ALA A 356 -9.48 -16.37 5.67
C ALA A 356 -8.84 -14.97 5.67
N MET A 357 -7.52 -14.85 5.91
CA MET A 357 -6.80 -13.58 5.80
C MET A 357 -6.89 -12.98 4.39
N ALA A 358 -6.81 -13.82 3.35
CA ALA A 358 -6.95 -13.41 1.96
C ALA A 358 -8.37 -12.89 1.64
N ASP A 359 -9.41 -13.59 2.11
CA ASP A 359 -10.82 -13.16 2.00
C ASP A 359 -11.03 -11.80 2.69
N ARG A 360 -10.56 -11.67 3.94
CA ARG A 360 -10.67 -10.41 4.68
C ARG A 360 -9.89 -9.28 4.04
N THR A 361 -8.70 -9.56 3.53
CA THR A 361 -7.92 -8.57 2.76
C THR A 361 -8.71 -8.04 1.57
N ALA A 362 -9.29 -8.93 0.76
CA ALA A 362 -10.10 -8.52 -0.39
C ALA A 362 -11.33 -7.70 0.04
N ALA A 363 -12.06 -8.16 1.06
CA ALA A 363 -13.27 -7.49 1.54
C ALA A 363 -12.99 -6.09 2.11
N LEU A 364 -11.94 -5.94 2.92
CA LEU A 364 -11.57 -4.66 3.52
C LEU A 364 -10.97 -3.69 2.48
N ASN A 365 -10.18 -4.18 1.52
CA ASN A 365 -9.66 -3.35 0.42
C ASN A 365 -10.77 -2.78 -0.47
N ALA A 366 -11.92 -3.45 -0.54
CA ALA A 366 -13.08 -2.99 -1.29
C ALA A 366 -13.94 -1.96 -0.52
N MET A 367 -13.67 -1.72 0.77
CA MET A 367 -14.42 -0.74 1.56
C MET A 367 -13.92 0.68 1.31
N ASP A 368 -14.85 1.59 1.01
CA ASP A 368 -14.55 3.01 0.88
C ASP A 368 -13.94 3.57 2.16
N GLY A 369 -12.90 4.39 2.00
CA GLY A 369 -12.16 5.00 3.11
C GLY A 369 -10.99 4.16 3.62
N ILE A 370 -10.95 2.84 3.40
CA ILE A 370 -9.78 2.02 3.74
C ILE A 370 -8.63 2.33 2.78
N ARG A 371 -7.43 2.52 3.34
CA ARG A 371 -6.18 2.85 2.61
C ARG A 371 -5.10 1.79 2.79
N GLN A 372 -5.10 1.06 3.89
CA GLN A 372 -4.18 -0.05 4.13
C GLN A 372 -4.89 -1.17 4.88
N VAL A 373 -4.74 -2.40 4.41
CA VAL A 373 -5.09 -3.60 5.18
C VAL A 373 -3.81 -4.24 5.72
N VAL A 374 -3.80 -4.56 7.01
CA VAL A 374 -2.68 -5.24 7.67
C VAL A 374 -3.21 -6.46 8.41
N CYS A 375 -2.74 -7.64 8.02
CA CYS A 375 -2.90 -8.88 8.79
C CYS A 375 -1.68 -9.02 9.70
N PHE A 376 -1.88 -9.29 10.98
CA PHE A 376 -0.78 -9.45 11.92
C PHE A 376 -1.13 -10.39 13.07
N GLU A 377 -0.10 -10.89 13.74
CA GLU A 377 -0.20 -11.82 14.86
C GLU A 377 0.86 -11.50 15.90
N ASN A 378 0.46 -11.60 17.16
CA ASN A 378 1.37 -11.58 18.30
C ASN A 378 1.25 -12.94 19.00
N HIS A 379 2.32 -13.73 19.01
CA HIS A 379 2.35 -15.04 19.65
C HIS A 379 3.25 -15.02 20.89
N GLY A 380 2.64 -15.28 22.06
CA GLY A 380 3.30 -15.26 23.37
C GLY A 380 3.03 -13.97 24.16
N ALA A 381 2.73 -14.11 25.45
CA ALA A 381 2.41 -12.99 26.34
C ALA A 381 3.56 -11.98 26.45
N GLN A 382 4.80 -12.44 26.27
CA GLN A 382 6.02 -11.64 26.35
C GLN A 382 6.08 -10.55 25.27
N VAL A 383 5.49 -10.80 24.10
CA VAL A 383 5.45 -9.85 22.96
C VAL A 383 4.09 -9.16 22.82
N GLY A 384 3.30 -9.16 23.90
CA GLY A 384 2.04 -8.40 23.98
C GLY A 384 0.82 -9.12 23.40
N ALA A 385 0.85 -10.46 23.29
CA ALA A 385 -0.38 -11.23 23.11
C ALA A 385 -1.24 -11.10 24.38
N SER A 386 -2.43 -10.51 24.26
CA SER A 386 -3.34 -10.34 25.41
C SER A 386 -4.12 -11.61 25.75
N LEU A 387 -4.19 -12.58 24.83
CA LEU A 387 -4.88 -13.85 24.96
C LEU A 387 -3.92 -14.99 24.63
N ALA A 388 -3.99 -16.09 25.38
CA ALA A 388 -3.22 -17.30 25.11
C ALA A 388 -3.73 -18.07 23.87
N HIS A 389 -5.06 -18.07 23.67
CA HIS A 389 -5.73 -18.75 22.57
C HIS A 389 -5.14 -18.33 21.20
N PRO A 390 -4.87 -19.27 20.26
CA PRO A 390 -4.24 -18.95 18.98
C PRO A 390 -5.10 -18.04 18.10
N HIS A 391 -4.63 -16.81 17.86
CA HIS A 391 -5.34 -15.82 17.07
C HIS A 391 -4.41 -14.79 16.43
N GLY A 392 -4.92 -14.16 15.38
CA GLY A 392 -4.35 -12.97 14.76
C GLY A 392 -5.39 -11.86 14.65
N GLN A 393 -5.03 -10.79 13.94
CA GLN A 393 -5.89 -9.64 13.69
C GLN A 393 -5.78 -9.18 12.23
N VAL A 394 -6.85 -8.58 11.72
CA VAL A 394 -6.89 -7.93 10.41
C VAL A 394 -7.45 -6.53 10.57
N TYR A 395 -6.61 -5.51 10.34
CA TYR A 395 -7.00 -4.11 10.50
C TYR A 395 -7.07 -3.44 9.13
N GLY A 396 -8.20 -2.78 8.85
CA GLY A 396 -8.36 -1.81 7.77
C GLY A 396 -8.15 -0.40 8.32
N TYR A 397 -7.04 0.23 7.93
CA TYR A 397 -6.68 1.60 8.30
C TYR A 397 -7.19 2.60 7.26
N PRO A 398 -7.64 3.80 7.67
CA PRO A 398 -8.07 4.85 6.74
C PRO A 398 -6.92 5.73 6.25
N PHE A 399 -5.68 5.41 6.65
CA PHE A 399 -4.45 6.07 6.25
C PHE A 399 -3.38 5.01 5.96
N LEU A 400 -2.25 5.43 5.40
CA LEU A 400 -1.06 4.59 5.29
C LEU A 400 -0.23 4.72 6.58
N PRO A 401 -0.06 3.68 7.40
CA PRO A 401 0.80 3.76 8.58
C PRO A 401 2.23 4.11 8.18
N GLY A 402 2.96 4.89 9.00
CA GLY A 402 4.24 5.50 8.63
C GLY A 402 5.25 4.56 7.99
N ARG A 403 5.37 3.31 8.46
CA ARG A 403 6.25 2.31 7.84
C ARG A 403 5.85 1.93 6.42
N PHE A 404 4.56 1.76 6.17
CA PHE A 404 4.01 1.49 4.83
C PHE A 404 4.14 2.71 3.93
N ALA A 405 3.91 3.92 4.47
CA ALA A 405 4.13 5.17 3.76
C ALA A 405 5.60 5.30 3.31
N ARG A 406 6.56 5.00 4.19
CA ARG A 406 8.00 5.02 3.86
C ARG A 406 8.39 3.97 2.83
N MET A 407 7.89 2.74 2.95
CA MET A 407 8.12 1.69 1.93
C MET A 407 7.59 2.11 0.56
N ARG A 408 6.40 2.70 0.52
CA ARG A 408 5.79 3.25 -0.70
C ARG A 408 6.61 4.41 -1.26
N GLU A 409 7.06 5.34 -0.43
CA GLU A 409 7.92 6.46 -0.83
C GLU A 409 9.22 5.95 -1.47
N VAL A 410 9.90 4.99 -0.83
CA VAL A 410 11.13 4.38 -1.37
C VAL A 410 10.86 3.67 -2.68
N ALA A 411 9.73 2.96 -2.79
CA ALA A 411 9.33 2.37 -4.05
C ALA A 411 9.15 3.48 -5.11
N LEU A 412 8.36 4.51 -4.85
CA LEU A 412 8.03 5.54 -5.85
C LEU A 412 9.19 6.48 -6.20
N GLY A 413 10.04 6.84 -5.24
CA GLY A 413 11.02 7.92 -5.33
C GLY A 413 12.44 7.52 -5.74
N ALA A 414 12.77 6.23 -5.81
CA ALA A 414 14.08 5.82 -6.31
C ALA A 414 14.15 6.00 -7.85
N PRO A 415 15.17 6.67 -8.41
CA PRO A 415 15.48 6.57 -9.84
C PRO A 415 15.92 5.13 -10.15
N ARG A 416 14.93 4.25 -10.37
CA ARG A 416 15.17 2.83 -10.61
C ARG A 416 15.66 2.66 -12.04
N ARG A 417 16.97 2.48 -12.22
CA ARG A 417 17.64 2.14 -13.48
C ARG A 417 17.16 0.78 -14.02
N GLY A 418 15.94 0.67 -14.55
CA GLY A 418 15.45 -0.57 -15.18
C GLY A 418 15.32 -1.80 -14.24
N GLU A 419 15.48 -1.65 -12.92
CA GLU A 419 15.55 -2.78 -11.98
C GLU A 419 14.17 -3.27 -11.46
N GLY A 420 13.06 -2.67 -11.89
CA GLY A 420 11.71 -3.12 -11.49
C GLY A 420 11.42 -2.95 -9.99
N CYS A 421 10.58 -3.83 -9.42
CA CYS A 421 10.22 -3.84 -7.99
C CYS A 421 11.46 -4.06 -7.08
N PRO A 422 11.72 -3.23 -6.03
CA PRO A 422 12.93 -3.34 -5.22
C PRO A 422 12.95 -4.65 -4.43
N VAL A 423 11.79 -5.09 -3.94
CA VAL A 423 11.65 -6.36 -3.24
C VAL A 423 11.91 -7.54 -4.18
N CYS A 424 11.42 -7.50 -5.43
CA CYS A 424 11.76 -8.54 -6.42
C CYS A 424 13.28 -8.63 -6.66
N THR A 425 13.96 -7.50 -6.70
CA THR A 425 15.43 -7.48 -6.83
C THR A 425 16.12 -8.03 -5.59
N LEU A 426 15.66 -7.69 -4.38
CA LEU A 426 16.17 -8.27 -3.15
C LEU A 426 15.98 -9.80 -3.12
N VAL A 427 14.78 -10.29 -3.40
CA VAL A 427 14.46 -11.73 -3.40
C VAL A 427 15.32 -12.47 -4.41
N ARG A 428 15.47 -11.96 -5.64
CA ARG A 428 16.36 -12.57 -6.65
C ARG A 428 17.82 -12.62 -6.21
N ARG A 429 18.32 -11.58 -5.53
CA ARG A 429 19.69 -11.55 -5.02
C ARG A 429 19.89 -12.53 -3.87
N GLU A 430 18.96 -12.59 -2.92
CA GLU A 430 19.04 -13.56 -1.81
C GLU A 430 18.99 -15.01 -2.31
N LEU A 431 18.12 -15.31 -3.29
CA LEU A 431 18.07 -16.63 -3.93
C LEU A 431 19.35 -16.99 -4.68
N ALA A 432 20.06 -16.01 -5.25
CA ALA A 432 21.30 -16.22 -5.98
C ALA A 432 22.51 -16.39 -5.06
N LEU A 433 22.51 -15.72 -3.89
CA LEU A 433 23.58 -15.83 -2.89
C LEU A 433 23.44 -17.11 -2.05
N ASP A 434 22.21 -17.50 -1.70
CA ASP A 434 21.91 -18.72 -0.91
C ASP A 434 22.55 -18.73 0.49
N GLU A 435 23.03 -17.59 0.98
CA GLU A 435 23.71 -17.49 2.28
C GLU A 435 22.75 -17.34 3.46
N ARG A 436 21.61 -16.68 3.23
CA ARG A 436 20.61 -16.32 4.25
C ARG A 436 19.26 -17.00 4.04
N LEU A 437 19.23 -18.04 3.20
CA LEU A 437 18.01 -18.82 2.96
C LEU A 437 17.72 -19.72 4.17
N VAL A 438 16.50 -19.60 4.70
CA VAL A 438 15.93 -20.54 5.67
C VAL A 438 15.21 -21.66 4.96
N GLY A 439 14.55 -21.37 3.83
CA GLY A 439 13.77 -22.32 3.06
C GLY A 439 13.27 -21.75 1.73
N ARG A 440 12.95 -22.60 0.76
CA ARG A 440 12.35 -22.18 -0.53
C ARG A 440 11.47 -23.28 -1.13
N THR A 441 10.53 -22.87 -1.97
CA THR A 441 9.71 -23.76 -2.80
C THR A 441 9.70 -23.22 -4.25
N ASP A 442 8.87 -23.78 -5.12
CA ASP A 442 8.77 -23.29 -6.50
C ASP A 442 8.22 -21.85 -6.55
N HIS A 443 7.33 -21.49 -5.62
CA HIS A 443 6.76 -20.15 -5.50
C HIS A 443 7.26 -19.35 -4.29
N TRP A 444 7.76 -20.03 -3.27
CA TRP A 444 8.30 -19.63 -1.96
C TRP A 444 9.75 -19.17 -1.84
N ALA A 445 10.06 -18.09 -1.09
CA ALA A 445 11.37 -17.94 -0.45
C ALA A 445 11.24 -17.42 0.99
N ALA A 446 11.83 -18.12 1.96
CA ALA A 446 12.00 -17.69 3.34
C ALA A 446 13.47 -17.34 3.60
N VAL A 447 13.73 -16.08 3.95
CA VAL A 447 15.09 -15.52 4.08
C VAL A 447 15.23 -14.77 5.40
N VAL A 448 16.38 -14.88 6.03
CA VAL A 448 16.81 -13.89 7.01
C VAL A 448 17.22 -12.63 6.24
N PRO A 449 16.63 -11.45 6.47
CA PRO A 449 17.00 -10.26 5.71
C PRO A 449 18.45 -9.88 5.99
N PHE A 450 19.20 -9.48 4.96
CA PHE A 450 20.57 -8.97 5.11
C PHE A 450 20.71 -7.89 6.20
N ALA A 451 19.71 -7.02 6.33
CA ALA A 451 19.63 -6.00 7.38
C ALA A 451 18.66 -6.42 8.50
N ALA A 452 18.84 -7.62 9.05
CA ALA A 452 18.06 -8.10 10.19
C ALA A 452 18.28 -7.21 11.41
N ARG A 453 17.17 -6.82 12.03
CA ARG A 453 17.11 -5.94 13.19
C ARG A 453 16.97 -6.75 14.48
N TRP A 454 16.23 -7.84 14.40
CA TRP A 454 15.88 -8.64 15.56
C TRP A 454 16.77 -9.87 15.72
N PRO A 455 16.92 -10.38 16.97
CA PRO A 455 17.63 -11.63 17.26
C PRO A 455 17.29 -12.80 16.35
N TYR A 456 16.00 -12.94 16.02
CA TYR A 456 15.51 -13.81 14.98
C TYR A 456 14.53 -13.02 14.12
N GLU A 457 14.79 -12.94 12.81
CA GLU A 457 13.94 -12.26 11.82
C GLU A 457 13.94 -13.09 10.54
N VAL A 458 12.76 -13.46 10.06
CA VAL A 458 12.56 -14.17 8.79
C VAL A 458 11.51 -13.44 7.99
N HIS A 459 11.81 -13.19 6.73
CA HIS A 459 10.84 -12.67 5.77
C HIS A 459 10.49 -13.77 4.77
N VAL A 460 9.20 -13.95 4.49
CA VAL A 460 8.71 -14.92 3.50
C VAL A 460 8.09 -14.17 2.33
N TYR A 461 8.67 -14.34 1.15
CA TYR A 461 8.33 -13.65 -0.09
C TYR A 461 7.86 -14.61 -1.17
N PRO A 462 6.85 -14.26 -1.99
CA PRO A 462 6.60 -14.96 -3.22
C PRO A 462 7.70 -14.63 -4.23
N ARG A 463 8.05 -15.61 -5.06
CA ARG A 463 9.04 -15.47 -6.13
C ARG A 463 8.48 -14.71 -7.33
N ARG A 464 7.16 -14.83 -7.55
CA ARG A 464 6.41 -14.01 -8.49
C ARG A 464 6.01 -12.70 -7.82
N HIS A 465 6.07 -11.59 -8.55
CA HIS A 465 5.56 -10.31 -8.05
C HIS A 465 4.04 -10.39 -7.82
N VAL A 466 3.65 -10.37 -6.54
CA VAL A 466 2.25 -10.35 -6.09
C VAL A 466 2.08 -9.25 -5.05
N ASN A 467 0.94 -8.58 -5.04
CA ASN A 467 0.72 -7.39 -4.20
C ASN A 467 -0.02 -7.67 -2.88
N GLU A 468 -0.78 -8.75 -2.81
CA GLU A 468 -1.67 -9.07 -1.69
C GLU A 468 -2.00 -10.56 -1.63
N LEU A 469 -2.38 -11.05 -0.45
CA LEU A 469 -2.77 -12.46 -0.22
C LEU A 469 -3.92 -12.91 -1.13
N ALA A 470 -4.86 -11.99 -1.41
CA ALA A 470 -6.02 -12.27 -2.25
C ALA A 470 -5.69 -12.58 -3.73
N ALA A 471 -4.48 -12.24 -4.17
CA ALA A 471 -4.01 -12.41 -5.56
C ALA A 471 -3.10 -13.63 -5.75
N LEU A 472 -2.94 -14.46 -4.71
CA LEU A 472 -2.25 -15.75 -4.79
C LEU A 472 -3.09 -16.78 -5.55
N THR A 473 -2.42 -17.57 -6.38
CA THR A 473 -2.98 -18.78 -6.99
C THR A 473 -3.15 -19.90 -5.97
N ASP A 474 -3.85 -20.97 -6.33
CA ASP A 474 -4.03 -22.11 -5.43
C ASP A 474 -2.71 -22.79 -5.05
N GLY A 475 -1.84 -23.03 -6.04
CA GLY A 475 -0.51 -23.62 -5.83
C GLY A 475 0.37 -22.75 -4.94
N GLU A 476 0.40 -21.43 -5.17
CA GLU A 476 1.13 -20.50 -4.31
C GLU A 476 0.58 -20.49 -2.88
N MET A 477 -0.73 -20.58 -2.68
CA MET A 477 -1.34 -20.64 -1.36
C MET A 477 -1.01 -21.96 -0.63
N ALA A 478 -1.02 -23.08 -1.36
CA ALA A 478 -0.68 -24.39 -0.81
C ALA A 478 0.78 -24.45 -0.32
N GLU A 479 1.71 -23.98 -1.16
CA GLU A 479 3.13 -23.90 -0.78
C GLU A 479 3.37 -22.91 0.36
N LEU A 480 2.66 -21.78 0.35
CA LEU A 480 2.74 -20.81 1.45
C LEU A 480 2.32 -21.43 2.77
N ALA A 481 1.21 -22.17 2.81
CA ALA A 481 0.73 -22.80 4.04
C ALA A 481 1.78 -23.75 4.64
N HIS A 482 2.43 -24.55 3.80
CA HIS A 482 3.52 -25.42 4.23
C HIS A 482 4.72 -24.62 4.73
N LEU A 483 5.25 -23.71 3.90
CA LEU A 483 6.47 -22.95 4.25
C LEU A 483 6.27 -22.05 5.47
N TYR A 484 5.12 -21.37 5.57
CA TYR A 484 4.80 -20.51 6.71
C TYR A 484 4.73 -21.32 8.00
N ARG A 485 4.06 -22.48 8.00
CA ARG A 485 4.05 -23.40 9.15
C ARG A 485 5.45 -23.86 9.53
N THR A 486 6.27 -24.26 8.55
CA THR A 486 7.66 -24.68 8.79
C THR A 486 8.49 -23.56 9.41
N VAL A 487 8.40 -22.33 8.89
CA VAL A 487 9.13 -21.18 9.44
C VAL A 487 8.70 -20.89 10.88
N LEU A 488 7.39 -20.91 11.20
CA LEU A 488 6.93 -20.76 12.58
C LEU A 488 7.43 -21.92 13.48
N GLY A 489 7.48 -23.14 12.94
CA GLY A 489 8.10 -24.30 13.58
C GLY A 489 9.59 -24.10 13.89
N CYS A 490 10.34 -23.37 13.05
CA CYS A 490 11.73 -23.02 13.35
C CYS A 490 11.83 -22.16 14.62
N PHE A 491 10.96 -21.16 14.78
CA PHE A 491 10.94 -20.32 16.00
C PHE A 491 10.58 -21.14 17.25
N ALA A 492 9.78 -22.19 17.10
CA ALA A 492 9.45 -23.11 18.19
C ALA A 492 10.61 -24.05 18.58
N LYS A 493 11.59 -24.27 17.69
CA LYS A 493 12.65 -25.30 17.84
C LYS A 493 14.08 -24.75 17.92
N VAL A 494 14.34 -23.53 17.44
CA VAL A 494 15.71 -23.00 17.28
C VAL A 494 16.41 -22.69 18.61
N ALA A 495 15.64 -22.54 19.68
CA ALA A 495 16.13 -22.30 21.04
C ALA A 495 15.62 -23.39 22.00
N GLU A 496 16.16 -23.41 23.22
CA GLU A 496 15.79 -24.38 24.27
C GLU A 496 14.30 -24.33 24.63
N GLU A 497 13.69 -23.16 24.56
CA GLU A 497 12.24 -22.98 24.70
C GLU A 497 11.67 -22.30 23.44
N PRO A 498 10.38 -22.54 23.10
CA PRO A 498 9.72 -21.88 21.99
C PRO A 498 9.81 -20.36 22.09
N LEU A 499 10.30 -19.72 21.02
CA LEU A 499 10.41 -18.27 20.97
C LEU A 499 9.03 -17.64 20.69
N PRO A 500 8.66 -16.56 21.40
CA PRO A 500 7.52 -15.74 21.01
C PRO A 500 7.84 -15.05 19.69
N TYR A 501 6.82 -14.71 18.91
CA TYR A 501 7.02 -14.01 17.65
C TYR A 501 5.94 -12.96 17.36
N LEU A 502 6.31 -11.99 16.55
CA LEU A 502 5.43 -11.03 15.92
C LEU A 502 5.45 -11.30 14.42
N ALA A 503 4.30 -11.49 13.80
CA ALA A 503 4.18 -11.66 12.36
C ALA A 503 3.35 -10.51 11.77
N THR A 504 3.84 -9.86 10.71
CA THR A 504 3.12 -8.76 10.03
C THR A 504 3.17 -8.95 8.53
N TRP A 505 2.00 -9.03 7.91
CA TRP A 505 1.84 -9.07 6.47
C TRP A 505 1.96 -7.67 5.87
N VAL A 506 2.91 -7.52 4.95
CA VAL A 506 3.13 -6.33 4.15
C VAL A 506 2.46 -6.54 2.81
N GLN A 507 1.42 -5.75 2.55
CA GLN A 507 0.60 -5.82 1.33
C GLN A 507 0.52 -4.43 0.70
N ALA A 508 0.20 -4.38 -0.60
CA ALA A 508 -0.02 -3.10 -1.28
C ALA A 508 -1.19 -2.31 -0.65
N PRO A 509 -1.13 -0.97 -0.67
CA PRO A 509 -2.25 -0.12 -0.27
C PRO A 509 -3.55 -0.45 -1.01
N ALA A 510 -4.68 -0.12 -0.38
CA ALA A 510 -5.99 -0.14 -1.03
C ALA A 510 -6.10 0.99 -2.07
N GLY A 511 -6.90 0.77 -3.12
CA GLY A 511 -7.14 1.72 -4.21
C GLY A 511 -6.33 1.48 -5.49
N GLN A 512 -6.46 2.37 -6.48
CA GLN A 512 -5.81 2.28 -7.80
C GLN A 512 -4.32 2.72 -7.75
N GLY A 513 -3.52 2.29 -8.74
CA GLY A 513 -2.09 2.65 -8.83
C GLY A 513 -1.18 1.91 -7.83
N ARG A 514 -1.67 0.80 -7.26
CA ARG A 514 -1.01 0.02 -6.20
C ARG A 514 -0.05 -1.07 -6.69
N GLU A 515 0.05 -1.28 -8.00
CA GLU A 515 0.61 -2.53 -8.53
C GLU A 515 2.15 -2.63 -8.44
N ASP A 516 2.84 -1.49 -8.38
CA ASP A 516 4.31 -1.39 -8.40
C ASP A 516 4.93 -0.79 -7.12
N VAL A 517 4.11 -0.57 -6.08
CA VAL A 517 4.54 0.12 -4.85
C VAL A 517 4.97 -0.83 -3.74
N THR A 518 4.51 -2.08 -3.77
CA THR A 518 4.79 -3.08 -2.75
C THR A 518 4.94 -4.45 -3.41
N HIS A 519 5.57 -5.39 -2.72
CA HIS A 519 5.54 -6.82 -3.03
C HIS A 519 5.10 -7.50 -1.74
N LEU A 520 4.04 -8.30 -1.81
CA LEU A 520 3.54 -9.14 -0.72
C LEU A 520 4.69 -9.84 -0.01
N HIS A 521 4.72 -9.76 1.31
CA HIS A 521 5.55 -10.62 2.15
C HIS A 521 5.05 -10.60 3.59
N VAL A 522 5.46 -11.59 4.38
CA VAL A 522 5.31 -11.55 5.83
C VAL A 522 6.67 -11.35 6.47
N GLN A 523 6.71 -10.57 7.54
CA GLN A 523 7.87 -10.39 8.38
C GLN A 523 7.58 -11.02 9.75
N ILE A 524 8.40 -11.99 10.13
CA ILE A 524 8.27 -12.75 11.36
C ILE A 524 9.51 -12.45 12.19
N LEU A 525 9.33 -11.97 13.41
CA LEU A 525 10.45 -11.58 14.27
C LEU A 525 10.23 -11.99 15.71
N SER A 526 11.32 -12.27 16.42
CA SER A 526 11.34 -12.48 17.87
C SER A 526 12.24 -11.46 18.53
N ASP A 527 11.79 -10.91 19.65
CA ASP A 527 12.62 -10.07 20.51
C ASP A 527 13.55 -10.91 21.41
N ARG A 528 13.48 -12.24 21.37
CA ARG A 528 14.28 -13.13 22.21
C ARG A 528 15.51 -13.68 21.48
N MET A 529 16.65 -13.62 22.17
CA MET A 529 17.89 -14.31 21.77
C MET A 529 17.99 -15.70 22.40
N SER A 530 17.48 -15.81 23.62
CA SER A 530 17.35 -17.05 24.40
C SER A 530 16.12 -16.92 25.31
N PRO A 531 15.72 -17.97 26.04
CA PRO A 531 14.61 -17.90 27.00
C PRO A 531 14.78 -16.77 28.05
N THR A 532 16.04 -16.45 28.40
CA THR A 532 16.40 -15.49 29.45
C THR A 532 16.89 -14.14 28.93
N ARG A 533 17.23 -14.03 27.63
CA ARG A 533 17.80 -12.82 27.04
C ARG A 533 16.86 -12.23 25.98
N THR A 534 16.37 -11.02 26.25
CA THR A 534 15.44 -10.29 25.38
C THR A 534 16.08 -8.98 24.89
N LYS A 535 16.02 -8.73 23.58
CA LYS A 535 16.28 -7.42 22.99
C LYS A 535 15.12 -6.49 23.32
N LYS A 536 15.38 -5.49 24.14
CA LYS A 536 14.44 -4.41 24.41
C LYS A 536 14.88 -3.17 23.65
N PRO A 537 14.19 -2.74 22.58
CA PRO A 537 14.48 -1.47 21.93
C PRO A 537 14.48 -0.34 22.97
N ALA A 538 15.53 0.47 22.97
CA ALA A 538 15.74 1.52 23.95
C ALA A 538 15.72 2.90 23.28
N ALA A 539 16.26 3.92 23.94
CA ALA A 539 16.22 5.31 23.45
C ALA A 539 16.86 5.48 22.06
N GLY A 540 17.91 4.71 21.72
CA GLY A 540 18.53 4.75 20.40
C GLY A 540 17.57 4.27 19.30
N GLU A 541 16.95 3.11 19.49
CA GLU A 541 16.02 2.55 18.50
C GLU A 541 14.66 3.25 18.48
N LEU A 542 14.07 3.51 19.64
CA LEU A 542 12.72 4.10 19.76
C LEU A 542 12.73 5.62 19.60
N GLY A 543 13.76 6.31 20.12
CA GLY A 543 13.84 7.76 20.11
C GLY A 543 14.51 8.31 18.85
N ALA A 544 15.65 7.74 18.44
CA ALA A 544 16.38 8.20 17.25
C ALA A 544 16.01 7.44 15.96
N GLY A 545 15.29 6.31 16.06
CA GLY A 545 14.98 5.46 14.91
C GLY A 545 16.19 4.68 14.35
N ALA A 546 17.32 4.68 15.06
CA ALA A 546 18.55 4.01 14.65
C ALA A 546 18.63 2.62 15.29
N PHE A 547 18.33 1.57 14.52
CA PHE A 547 18.34 0.20 15.03
C PHE A 547 19.78 -0.33 15.18
N VAL A 548 20.11 -0.83 16.36
CA VAL A 548 21.37 -1.56 16.61
C VAL A 548 21.06 -3.04 16.67
N SER A 549 21.50 -3.80 15.68
CA SER A 549 21.30 -5.25 15.65
C SER A 549 22.51 -5.96 16.27
N GLU A 550 22.23 -6.97 17.10
CA GLU A 550 23.24 -7.93 17.60
C GLU A 550 23.21 -9.23 16.78
N ALA A 551 22.36 -9.29 15.75
CA ALA A 551 22.22 -10.47 14.92
C ALA A 551 23.41 -10.64 13.97
N ASP A 552 23.79 -11.89 13.75
CA ASP A 552 24.58 -12.34 12.60
C ASP A 552 23.57 -13.01 11.63
N PRO A 553 23.13 -12.31 10.57
CA PRO A 553 22.08 -12.80 9.68
C PRO A 553 22.41 -14.15 9.03
N GLU A 554 23.66 -14.35 8.64
CA GLU A 554 24.13 -15.59 8.01
C GLU A 554 24.16 -16.76 9.00
N ALA A 555 24.65 -16.54 10.23
CA ALA A 555 24.63 -17.55 11.27
C ALA A 555 23.18 -17.87 11.72
N MET A 556 22.33 -16.85 11.81
CA MET A 556 20.91 -17.01 12.14
C MET A 556 20.19 -17.87 11.09
N ALA A 557 20.41 -17.60 9.80
CA ALA A 557 19.81 -18.38 8.72
C ALA A 557 20.22 -19.86 8.82
N LYS A 558 21.51 -20.14 9.06
CA LYS A 558 22.01 -21.50 9.27
C LYS A 558 21.36 -22.18 10.48
N ALA A 559 21.21 -21.47 11.60
CA ALA A 559 20.58 -22.02 12.80
C ALA A 559 19.11 -22.38 12.54
N LEU A 560 18.34 -21.47 11.93
CA LEU A 560 16.93 -21.70 11.59
C LEU A 560 16.74 -22.82 10.57
N ALA A 561 17.58 -22.86 9.52
CA ALA A 561 17.55 -23.92 8.52
C ALA A 561 17.89 -25.29 9.11
N SER A 562 18.78 -25.35 10.11
CA SER A 562 19.18 -26.62 10.74
C SER A 562 18.03 -27.31 11.49
N VAL A 563 17.11 -26.53 12.06
CA VAL A 563 15.96 -27.05 12.83
C VAL A 563 14.68 -27.23 12.01
N ALA A 564 14.65 -26.70 10.78
CA ALA A 564 13.54 -26.92 9.85
C ALA A 564 13.47 -28.38 9.37
N GLY A 565 14.62 -29.06 9.27
CA GLY A 565 14.73 -30.45 8.80
C GLY A 565 14.75 -30.58 7.26
N PRO A 566 15.52 -31.54 6.68
CA PRO A 566 15.67 -31.66 5.22
C PRO A 566 14.40 -32.02 4.45
N SER A 567 13.42 -32.68 5.09
CA SER A 567 12.17 -33.12 4.45
C SER A 567 11.08 -32.04 4.42
N GLU A 568 11.17 -31.00 5.25
CA GLU A 568 10.14 -29.95 5.35
C GLU A 568 10.40 -28.75 4.41
N LEU A 569 11.58 -28.68 3.79
CA LEU A 569 11.99 -27.59 2.90
C LEU A 569 12.22 -28.01 1.43
N ALA A 570 12.04 -29.29 1.13
CA ALA A 570 12.25 -29.86 -0.20
C ALA A 570 10.94 -30.43 -0.77
N THR A 571 10.17 -29.58 -1.45
CA THR A 571 9.14 -29.98 -2.42
C THR A 571 9.42 -29.16 -3.68
N THR A 572 9.66 -29.67 -4.91
CA THR A 572 9.68 -31.02 -5.48
C THR A 572 10.77 -31.07 -6.59
N SER A 573 11.16 -32.28 -7.00
CA SER A 573 12.26 -32.63 -7.91
C SER A 573 12.33 -31.87 -9.25
N TRP A 574 13.47 -31.23 -9.52
CA TRP A 574 14.00 -31.04 -10.86
C TRP A 574 14.33 -32.41 -11.49
N ARG A 575 13.58 -32.82 -12.51
CA ARG A 575 14.10 -33.72 -13.56
C ARG A 575 14.10 -32.96 -14.87
N ASN A 576 15.30 -32.79 -15.42
CA ASN A 576 15.53 -32.33 -16.79
C ASN A 576 14.72 -33.18 -17.77
N THR A 577 13.82 -32.54 -18.52
CA THR A 577 13.52 -32.82 -19.93
C THR A 577 13.04 -31.55 -20.59
#